data_AF-A0A9E3F376-F1
#
_entry.id   AF-A0A9E3F376-F1
#
_cell.length_a   1.000
_cell.length_b   1.000
_cell.length_c   1.000
_cell.angle_alpha   90.00
_cell.angle_beta   90.00
_cell.angle_gamma   90.00
#
_symmetry.space_group_name_H-M   'P 1'
#
loop_
_entity.id
_entity.type
_entity.pdbx_description
1 polymer ?
#
loop_
_entity_poly.entity_id
_entity_poly.type
_entity_poly.pdbx_seq_one_letter_code
_entity_poly.pdbx_strand_id
1 'polypeptide(L)'
;MPTRPFRSSLAAAAVGLALAALPLAGQQAQPRPGQPVQSADPRRSQTQKPPLHARHWMAITGKPLSATAGAMMFQKGGNAVDAAAAMLAAGCTMWDTLSCGGETQALIYDPRTKKVIGIDALGVAPTGATPEYYRSRGYANPPEYGPLAAVTPGTVGGLLTMLAEYGKLSLREVLAPAIQMADGYPMEAQLSRT
;
A
#
# COMPACT_ATOMS: atom_id res chain seq x y z
N MET A 1 32.13 -53.97 -19.21
CA MET A 1 30.81 -53.30 -19.22
C MET A 1 30.98 -51.95 -19.93
N PRO A 2 30.13 -51.61 -20.91
CA PRO A 2 30.43 -50.59 -21.91
C PRO A 2 30.13 -49.15 -21.46
N THR A 3 30.84 -48.23 -22.11
CA THR A 3 30.86 -46.76 -22.02
C THR A 3 29.52 -46.07 -22.24
N ARG A 4 29.30 -44.88 -21.63
CA ARG A 4 29.01 -43.63 -22.38
C ARG A 4 29.03 -42.37 -21.49
N PRO A 5 29.27 -41.18 -22.08
CA PRO A 5 29.91 -40.04 -21.44
C PRO A 5 28.97 -38.92 -21.01
N PHE A 6 29.50 -38.05 -20.15
CA PHE A 6 29.07 -36.66 -19.95
C PHE A 6 28.98 -35.94 -21.30
N ARG A 7 27.82 -35.38 -21.62
CA ARG A 7 27.62 -34.42 -22.71
C ARG A 7 27.18 -33.09 -22.13
N SER A 8 28.06 -32.10 -22.35
CA SER A 8 27.80 -30.68 -22.36
C SER A 8 26.75 -30.28 -23.41
N SER A 9 25.93 -29.27 -23.09
CA SER A 9 25.35 -28.39 -24.11
C SER A 9 25.21 -26.97 -23.55
N LEU A 10 26.03 -26.07 -24.09
CA LEU A 10 25.79 -24.64 -24.19
C LEU A 10 24.49 -24.34 -24.96
N ALA A 11 24.11 -23.05 -24.95
CA ALA A 11 23.19 -22.33 -25.84
C ALA A 11 21.78 -22.12 -25.23
N ALA A 12 21.15 -20.95 -25.30
CA ALA A 12 21.46 -19.70 -25.96
C ALA A 12 20.69 -18.57 -25.27
N ALA A 13 21.23 -17.35 -25.32
CA ALA A 13 20.46 -16.14 -25.15
C ALA A 13 19.40 -16.05 -26.26
N ALA A 14 18.16 -15.71 -25.88
CA ALA A 14 17.15 -15.23 -26.81
C ALA A 14 16.59 -13.92 -26.24
N VAL A 15 17.11 -12.81 -26.76
CA VAL A 15 16.48 -11.49 -26.67
C VAL A 15 15.26 -11.55 -27.60
N GLY A 16 14.08 -11.74 -27.01
CA GLY A 16 12.81 -11.67 -27.72
C GLY A 16 12.27 -10.25 -27.69
N LEU A 17 12.53 -9.47 -28.74
CA LEU A 17 11.82 -8.23 -29.01
C LEU A 17 10.41 -8.59 -29.52
N ALA A 18 9.45 -8.67 -28.60
CA ALA A 18 8.04 -8.83 -28.97
C ALA A 18 7.44 -7.45 -29.26
N LEU A 19 7.36 -7.10 -30.54
CA LEU A 19 6.52 -6.01 -31.04
C LEU A 19 5.05 -6.44 -30.89
N ALA A 20 4.45 -6.17 -29.74
CA ALA A 20 3.01 -6.34 -29.57
C ALA A 20 2.31 -5.08 -30.11
N ALA A 21 1.59 -5.25 -31.23
CA ALA A 21 0.64 -4.25 -31.72
C ALA A 21 -0.31 -3.88 -30.58
N LEU A 22 -0.35 -2.59 -30.21
CA LEU A 22 -1.38 -2.08 -29.31
C LEU A 22 -2.74 -2.30 -29.98
N PRO A 23 -3.68 -3.05 -29.37
CA PRO A 23 -5.07 -2.76 -29.65
C PRO A 23 -5.32 -1.35 -29.13
N LEU A 24 -5.88 -0.49 -29.97
CA LEU A 24 -6.65 0.68 -29.49
C LEU A 24 -7.82 0.12 -28.66
N ALA A 25 -7.54 -0.24 -27.42
CA ALA A 25 -8.56 -0.57 -26.44
C ALA A 25 -9.31 0.74 -26.15
N GLY A 26 -10.58 0.75 -26.54
CA GLY A 26 -11.40 1.94 -26.62
C GLY A 26 -11.34 2.80 -25.36
N GLN A 27 -11.26 4.11 -25.57
CA GLN A 27 -11.80 5.08 -24.62
C GLN A 27 -13.19 4.60 -24.22
N GLN A 28 -13.36 4.14 -22.98
CA GLN A 28 -14.69 3.95 -22.43
C GLN A 28 -15.33 5.34 -22.42
N ALA A 29 -16.34 5.51 -23.29
CA ALA A 29 -17.11 6.74 -23.36
C ALA A 29 -17.67 7.03 -21.96
N GLN A 30 -17.41 8.23 -21.46
CA GLN A 30 -17.93 8.68 -20.18
C GLN A 30 -19.46 8.61 -20.22
N PRO A 31 -20.12 7.98 -19.22
CA PRO A 31 -21.57 7.83 -19.25
C PRO A 31 -22.24 9.21 -19.26
N ARG A 32 -23.21 9.40 -20.16
CA ARG A 32 -23.98 10.64 -20.27
C ARG A 32 -24.81 10.84 -18.99
N PRO A 33 -24.98 12.10 -18.51
CA PRO A 33 -25.80 12.39 -17.35
C PRO A 33 -27.21 11.81 -17.52
N GLY A 34 -27.70 11.06 -16.52
CA GLY A 34 -29.06 10.51 -16.49
C GLY A 34 -29.23 9.08 -17.03
N GLN A 35 -28.17 8.41 -17.50
CA GLN A 35 -28.23 6.97 -17.77
C GLN A 35 -28.16 6.18 -16.46
N PRO A 36 -29.04 5.17 -16.24
CA PRO A 36 -28.87 4.22 -15.15
C PRO A 36 -27.50 3.57 -15.27
N VAL A 37 -26.67 3.68 -14.24
CA VAL A 37 -25.41 2.93 -14.16
C VAL A 37 -25.81 1.46 -14.09
N GLN A 38 -25.72 0.75 -15.23
CA GLN A 38 -25.81 -0.70 -15.20
C GLN A 38 -24.68 -1.18 -14.28
N SER A 39 -25.04 -1.85 -13.18
CA SER A 39 -24.06 -2.46 -12.31
C SER A 39 -23.37 -3.56 -13.10
N ALA A 40 -22.21 -3.24 -13.68
CA ALA A 40 -21.35 -4.24 -14.27
C ALA A 40 -21.06 -5.28 -13.17
N ASP A 41 -21.30 -6.56 -13.44
CA ASP A 41 -20.90 -7.63 -12.53
C ASP A 41 -19.42 -7.43 -12.21
N PRO A 42 -19.04 -7.14 -10.95
CA PRO A 42 -17.65 -6.82 -10.61
C PRO A 42 -16.69 -7.98 -10.94
N ARG A 43 -17.21 -9.21 -11.06
CA ARG A 43 -16.46 -10.40 -11.50
C ARG A 43 -16.16 -10.41 -13.01
N ARG A 44 -16.87 -9.60 -13.79
CA ARG A 44 -16.73 -9.45 -15.25
C ARG A 44 -16.11 -8.11 -15.65
N SER A 45 -15.79 -7.26 -14.69
CA SER A 45 -15.10 -6.00 -14.94
C SER A 45 -13.64 -6.30 -15.33
N GLN A 46 -13.22 -5.85 -16.51
CA GLN A 46 -11.80 -5.85 -16.87
C GLN A 46 -11.11 -4.81 -15.99
N THR A 47 -10.25 -5.28 -15.09
CA THR A 47 -9.44 -4.40 -14.25
C THR A 47 -8.10 -4.12 -14.94
N GLN A 48 -7.47 -2.98 -14.61
CA GLN A 48 -6.18 -2.58 -15.20
C GLN A 48 -5.01 -3.51 -14.82
N LYS A 49 -5.18 -4.33 -13.77
CA LYS A 49 -4.18 -5.30 -13.29
C LYS A 49 -4.74 -6.71 -13.41
N PRO A 50 -3.96 -7.70 -13.86
CA PRO A 50 -4.44 -9.08 -13.95
C PRO A 50 -4.77 -9.63 -12.54
N PRO A 51 -5.73 -10.57 -12.43
CA PRO A 51 -5.98 -11.29 -11.20
C PRO A 51 -4.71 -11.99 -10.69
N LEU A 52 -4.40 -11.82 -9.40
CA LEU A 52 -3.30 -12.51 -8.75
C LEU A 52 -3.86 -13.69 -7.93
N HIS A 53 -3.21 -14.84 -8.04
CA HIS A 53 -3.55 -16.05 -7.28
C HIS A 53 -2.42 -16.41 -6.33
N ALA A 54 -2.77 -16.78 -5.09
CA ALA A 54 -1.83 -17.31 -4.12
C ALA A 54 -2.46 -18.42 -3.29
N ARG A 55 -1.65 -19.38 -2.85
CA ARG A 55 -2.09 -20.50 -1.99
C ARG A 55 -1.85 -20.25 -0.50
N HIS A 56 -0.92 -19.37 -0.14
CA HIS A 56 -0.42 -19.24 1.23
C HIS A 56 -0.61 -17.84 1.81
N TRP A 57 -0.22 -16.82 1.04
CA TRP A 57 -0.30 -15.42 1.47
C TRP A 57 -0.38 -14.51 0.25
N MET A 58 -0.89 -13.30 0.45
CA MET A 58 -0.95 -12.26 -0.55
C MET A 58 -0.75 -10.90 0.13
N ALA A 59 0.05 -10.03 -0.49
CA ALA A 59 0.25 -8.64 -0.05
C ALA A 59 -0.11 -7.72 -1.21
N ILE A 60 -1.04 -6.79 -1.00
CA ILE A 60 -1.57 -5.90 -2.05
C ILE A 60 -1.56 -4.47 -1.53
N THR A 61 -0.99 -3.57 -2.32
CA THR A 61 -0.98 -2.13 -2.04
C THR A 61 -1.09 -1.34 -3.35
N GLY A 62 -1.34 -0.03 -3.26
CA GLY A 62 -1.26 0.87 -4.41
C GLY A 62 0.16 1.01 -4.99
N LYS A 63 1.18 0.72 -4.18
CA LYS A 63 2.59 0.93 -4.49
C LYS A 63 3.38 -0.39 -4.46
N PRO A 64 3.87 -0.91 -5.60
CA PRO A 64 4.56 -2.21 -5.64
C PRO A 64 5.74 -2.36 -4.65
N LEU A 65 6.46 -1.28 -4.37
CA LEU A 65 7.55 -1.27 -3.38
C LEU A 65 7.03 -1.50 -1.94
N SER A 66 5.88 -0.94 -1.57
CA SER A 66 5.25 -1.24 -0.28
C SER A 66 4.86 -2.72 -0.19
N ALA A 67 4.20 -3.27 -1.22
CA ALA A 67 3.84 -4.69 -1.23
C ALA A 67 5.08 -5.60 -1.07
N THR A 68 6.21 -5.20 -1.68
CA THR A 68 7.49 -5.89 -1.55
C THR A 68 8.01 -5.85 -0.11
N ALA A 69 7.93 -4.70 0.57
CA ALA A 69 8.31 -4.59 1.99
C ALA A 69 7.49 -5.54 2.88
N GLY A 70 6.17 -5.65 2.63
CA GLY A 70 5.32 -6.62 3.33
C GLY A 70 5.70 -8.07 3.06
N ALA A 71 5.95 -8.41 1.80
CA ALA A 71 6.41 -9.74 1.40
C ALA A 71 7.73 -10.12 2.10
N MET A 72 8.68 -9.18 2.22
CA MET A 72 9.95 -9.41 2.91
C MET A 72 9.74 -9.74 4.40
N MET A 73 8.82 -9.05 5.09
CA MET A 73 8.53 -9.35 6.50
C MET A 73 7.83 -10.69 6.67
N PHE A 74 6.91 -11.03 5.77
CA PHE A 74 6.29 -12.35 5.78
C PHE A 74 7.33 -13.46 5.56
N GLN A 75 8.26 -13.28 4.61
CA GLN A 75 9.35 -14.21 4.35
C GLN A 75 10.33 -14.36 5.52
N LYS A 76 10.49 -13.32 6.35
CA LYS A 76 11.25 -13.37 7.61
C LYS A 76 10.53 -14.11 8.75
N GLY A 77 9.35 -14.68 8.48
CA GLY A 77 8.56 -15.41 9.47
C GLY A 77 7.66 -14.53 10.34
N GLY A 78 7.44 -13.27 9.92
CA GLY A 78 6.41 -12.41 10.47
C GLY A 78 5.00 -12.85 10.06
N ASN A 79 4.00 -12.21 10.65
CA ASN A 79 2.59 -12.45 10.36
C ASN A 79 2.01 -11.37 9.42
N ALA A 80 0.69 -11.43 9.19
CA ALA A 80 -0.01 -10.46 8.34
C ALA A 80 0.07 -9.01 8.88
N VAL A 81 0.17 -8.83 10.20
CA VAL A 81 0.30 -7.51 10.84
C VAL A 81 1.70 -6.96 10.64
N ASP A 82 2.75 -7.76 10.82
CA ASP A 82 4.14 -7.35 10.52
C ASP A 82 4.27 -6.94 9.04
N ALA A 83 3.68 -7.72 8.14
CA ALA A 83 3.67 -7.42 6.71
C ALA A 83 2.91 -6.10 6.41
N ALA A 84 1.74 -5.90 7.01
CA ALA A 84 0.95 -4.67 6.84
C ALA A 84 1.66 -3.44 7.40
N ALA A 85 2.31 -3.55 8.56
CA ALA A 85 3.08 -2.48 9.14
C ALA A 85 4.30 -2.10 8.27
N ALA A 86 5.00 -3.07 7.68
CA ALA A 86 6.07 -2.80 6.72
C ALA A 86 5.55 -2.15 5.42
N MET A 87 4.40 -2.61 4.91
CA MET A 87 3.73 -1.99 3.76
C MET A 87 3.40 -0.53 4.03
N LEU A 88 2.84 -0.23 5.21
CA LEU A 88 2.49 1.10 5.68
C LEU A 88 3.73 1.99 5.80
N ALA A 89 4.76 1.52 6.50
CA ALA A 89 6.01 2.27 6.70
C ALA A 89 6.72 2.60 5.38
N ALA A 90 6.84 1.61 4.48
CA ALA A 90 7.40 1.84 3.15
C ALA A 90 6.50 2.76 2.30
N GLY A 91 5.19 2.70 2.52
CA GLY A 91 4.21 3.63 1.94
C GLY A 91 4.54 5.08 2.26
N CYS A 92 4.81 5.36 3.54
CA CYS A 92 5.07 6.70 4.05
C CYS A 92 6.36 7.35 3.54
N THR A 93 7.30 6.59 2.95
CA THR A 93 8.51 7.17 2.35
C THR A 93 8.30 7.58 0.89
N MET A 94 7.20 7.16 0.28
CA MET A 94 6.86 7.49 -1.09
C MET A 94 6.00 8.75 -1.15
N TRP A 95 6.22 9.59 -2.16
CA TRP A 95 5.32 10.73 -2.40
C TRP A 95 3.96 10.21 -2.88
N ASP A 96 3.01 10.21 -1.96
CA ASP A 96 1.63 9.79 -2.16
C ASP A 96 0.74 10.37 -1.05
N THR A 97 -0.54 10.02 -1.09
CA THR A 97 -1.57 10.35 -0.10
C THR A 97 -1.27 9.79 1.31
N LEU A 98 -0.42 8.77 1.41
CA LEU A 98 -0.06 8.11 2.67
C LEU A 98 1.24 8.68 3.26
N SER A 99 1.23 9.09 4.53
CA SER A 99 2.40 9.67 5.20
C SER A 99 2.42 9.38 6.70
N CYS A 100 3.60 9.40 7.33
CA CYS A 100 3.75 9.33 8.78
C CYS A 100 3.05 10.48 9.52
N GLY A 101 2.83 11.61 8.82
CA GLY A 101 2.11 12.78 9.36
C GLY A 101 0.59 12.67 9.24
N GLY A 102 0.06 11.56 8.75
CA GLY A 102 -1.37 11.38 8.50
C GLY A 102 -2.07 10.49 9.52
N GLU A 103 -3.09 9.81 9.02
CA GLU A 103 -3.97 8.91 9.74
C GLU A 103 -3.95 7.50 9.18
N THR A 104 -4.35 6.53 10.00
CA THR A 104 -4.44 5.12 9.59
C THR A 104 -5.56 4.43 10.32
N GLN A 105 -6.27 3.56 9.62
CA GLN A 105 -7.25 2.65 10.20
C GLN A 105 -6.89 1.23 9.77
N ALA A 106 -6.97 0.28 10.70
CA ALA A 106 -6.70 -1.11 10.40
C ALA A 106 -7.82 -2.01 10.91
N LEU A 107 -8.15 -3.02 10.12
CA LEU A 107 -9.00 -4.13 10.53
C LEU A 107 -8.15 -5.40 10.56
N ILE A 108 -8.05 -6.01 11.73
CA ILE A 108 -7.26 -7.22 11.95
C ILE A 108 -8.21 -8.34 12.33
N TYR A 109 -8.26 -9.39 11.53
CA TYR A 109 -8.94 -10.61 11.91
C TYR A 109 -7.96 -11.51 12.68
N ASP A 110 -8.25 -11.79 13.95
CA ASP A 110 -7.48 -12.75 14.75
C ASP A 110 -8.13 -14.15 14.64
N PRO A 111 -7.50 -15.11 13.93
CA PRO A 111 -8.07 -16.44 13.76
C PRO A 111 -8.15 -17.25 15.06
N ARG A 112 -7.37 -16.89 16.09
CA ARG A 112 -7.38 -17.59 17.39
C ARG A 112 -8.64 -17.23 18.19
N THR A 113 -9.01 -15.96 18.18
CA THR A 113 -10.19 -15.45 18.88
C THR A 113 -11.44 -15.40 17.99
N LYS A 114 -11.26 -15.53 16.67
CA LYS A 114 -12.28 -15.38 15.62
C LYS A 114 -12.97 -14.01 15.64
N LYS A 115 -12.27 -12.98 16.10
CA LYS A 115 -12.78 -11.61 16.18
C LYS A 115 -12.08 -10.71 15.16
N VAL A 116 -12.81 -9.69 14.73
CA VAL A 116 -12.24 -8.54 14.02
C VAL A 116 -11.93 -7.45 15.05
N ILE A 117 -10.70 -6.97 15.02
CA ILE A 117 -10.20 -5.88 15.84
C ILE A 117 -10.05 -4.67 14.93
N GLY A 118 -10.62 -3.53 15.35
CA GLY A 118 -10.40 -2.25 14.72
C GLY A 118 -9.33 -1.46 15.46
N ILE A 119 -8.37 -0.90 14.72
CA ILE A 119 -7.44 0.10 15.23
C ILE A 119 -7.83 1.41 14.56
N ASP A 120 -8.22 2.37 15.39
CA ASP A 120 -8.50 3.74 14.99
C ASP A 120 -7.29 4.61 15.32
N ALA A 121 -6.56 5.00 14.27
CA ALA A 121 -5.46 5.95 14.36
C ALA A 121 -5.71 7.12 13.40
N LEU A 122 -6.94 7.66 13.39
CA LEU A 122 -7.30 8.92 12.73
C LEU A 122 -6.58 10.14 13.31
N GLY A 123 -6.07 10.01 14.55
CA GLY A 123 -5.52 11.15 15.28
C GLY A 123 -6.63 11.93 15.99
N VAL A 124 -6.23 13.03 16.64
CA VAL A 124 -7.13 13.86 17.43
C VAL A 124 -6.91 15.33 17.13
N ALA A 125 -8.00 16.10 17.18
CA ALA A 125 -7.92 17.56 17.11
C ALA A 125 -6.97 18.08 18.20
N PRO A 126 -6.01 18.96 17.86
CA PRO A 126 -5.17 19.60 18.87
C PRO A 126 -6.01 20.31 19.94
N THR A 127 -5.55 20.36 21.18
CA THR A 127 -6.33 20.94 22.29
C THR A 127 -6.71 22.41 22.09
N GLY A 128 -5.95 23.16 21.30
CA GLY A 128 -6.25 24.55 20.91
C GLY A 128 -7.17 24.70 19.70
N ALA A 129 -7.52 23.62 19.01
CA ALA A 129 -8.36 23.63 17.81
C ALA A 129 -9.85 23.73 18.16
N THR A 130 -10.24 24.77 18.90
CA THR A 130 -11.64 25.00 19.30
C THR A 130 -12.42 25.77 18.23
N PRO A 131 -13.75 25.62 18.17
CA PRO A 131 -14.59 26.43 17.29
C PRO A 131 -14.37 27.94 17.48
N GLU A 132 -14.17 28.40 18.71
CA GLU A 132 -13.91 29.81 19.05
C GLU A 132 -12.58 30.29 18.46
N TYR A 133 -11.53 29.45 18.52
CA TYR A 133 -10.24 29.75 17.91
C TYR A 133 -10.39 29.99 16.39
N TYR A 134 -11.05 29.09 15.69
CA TYR A 134 -11.26 29.24 14.24
C TYR A 134 -12.13 30.46 13.90
N ARG A 135 -13.24 30.69 14.62
CA ARG A 135 -14.10 31.86 14.41
C ARG A 135 -13.35 33.17 14.65
N SER A 136 -12.50 33.25 15.68
CA SER A 136 -11.69 34.46 15.98
C SER A 136 -10.70 34.82 14.86
N ARG A 137 -10.36 33.85 14.01
CA ARG A 137 -9.47 33.98 12.86
C ARG A 137 -10.21 34.22 11.55
N GLY A 138 -11.54 34.38 11.60
CA GLY A 138 -12.39 34.59 10.43
C GLY A 138 -12.78 33.30 9.69
N TYR A 139 -12.53 32.12 10.27
CA TYR A 139 -12.91 30.85 9.67
C TYR A 139 -14.28 30.38 10.16
N ALA A 140 -15.14 29.96 9.22
CA ALA A 140 -16.39 29.27 9.55
C ALA A 140 -16.16 27.80 9.93
N ASN A 141 -15.18 27.16 9.28
CA ASN A 141 -14.74 25.77 9.50
C ASN A 141 -13.20 25.73 9.42
N PRO A 142 -12.53 24.68 9.96
CA PRO A 142 -11.11 24.47 9.72
C PRO A 142 -10.78 24.54 8.21
N PRO A 143 -9.66 25.19 7.83
CA PRO A 143 -9.28 25.30 6.43
C PRO A 143 -8.92 23.94 5.83
N GLU A 144 -8.94 23.84 4.50
CA GLU A 144 -8.58 22.60 3.77
C GLU A 144 -7.06 22.35 3.76
N TYR A 145 -6.26 23.43 3.75
CA TYR A 145 -4.81 23.35 3.63
C TYR A 145 -4.08 24.11 4.74
N GLY A 146 -2.82 23.74 4.93
CA GLY A 146 -1.91 24.39 5.87
C GLY A 146 -1.99 23.79 7.28
N PRO A 147 -1.18 24.32 8.22
CA PRO A 147 -1.01 23.73 9.54
C PRO A 147 -2.29 23.73 10.39
N LEU A 148 -3.24 24.63 10.09
CA LEU A 148 -4.53 24.70 10.78
C LEU A 148 -5.54 23.66 10.28
N ALA A 149 -5.24 22.94 9.18
CA ALA A 149 -6.05 21.82 8.71
C ALA A 149 -5.66 20.50 9.38
N ALA A 150 -4.49 20.45 10.03
CA ALA A 150 -3.88 19.21 10.50
C ALA A 150 -4.46 18.76 11.85
N VAL A 151 -4.65 17.45 11.98
CA VAL A 151 -4.86 16.77 13.25
C VAL A 151 -3.53 16.30 13.84
N THR A 152 -3.52 15.87 15.11
CA THR A 152 -2.37 15.18 15.69
C THR A 152 -2.16 13.86 14.93
N PRO A 153 -1.00 13.62 14.29
CA PRO A 153 -0.81 12.45 13.43
C PRO A 153 -1.00 11.12 14.17
N GLY A 154 -1.78 10.22 13.57
CA GLY A 154 -2.11 8.91 14.14
C GLY A 154 -1.32 7.74 13.55
N THR A 155 -0.87 7.83 12.29
CA THR A 155 -0.25 6.70 11.56
C THR A 155 0.87 5.99 12.32
N VAL A 156 1.81 6.74 12.89
CA VAL A 156 2.93 6.15 13.64
C VAL A 156 2.44 5.45 14.91
N GLY A 157 1.52 6.07 15.65
CA GLY A 157 0.92 5.46 16.84
C GLY A 157 0.16 4.18 16.51
N GLY A 158 -0.62 4.19 15.42
CA GLY A 158 -1.32 3.01 14.90
C GLY A 158 -0.37 1.88 14.53
N LEU A 159 0.70 2.19 13.79
CA LEU A 159 1.74 1.21 13.42
C LEU A 159 2.41 0.59 14.65
N LEU A 160 2.78 1.42 15.63
CA LEU A 160 3.41 0.93 16.86
C LEU A 160 2.45 0.03 17.65
N THR A 161 1.17 0.42 17.75
CA THR A 161 0.13 -0.37 18.42
C THR A 161 -0.09 -1.70 17.73
N MET A 162 -0.19 -1.71 16.40
CA MET A 162 -0.30 -2.93 15.59
C MET A 162 0.82 -3.92 15.89
N LEU A 163 2.06 -3.43 15.89
CA LEU A 163 3.24 -4.27 16.12
C LEU A 163 3.35 -4.75 17.57
N ALA A 164 3.09 -3.87 18.54
CA ALA A 164 3.19 -4.21 19.96
C ALA A 164 2.18 -5.28 20.37
N GLU A 165 0.94 -5.16 19.91
CA GLU A 165 -0.17 -6.02 20.35
C GLU A 165 -0.31 -7.28 19.48
N TYR A 166 0.00 -7.18 18.19
CA TYR A 166 -0.30 -8.23 17.21
C TYR A 166 0.87 -8.58 16.29
N GLY A 167 2.01 -7.92 16.40
CA GLY A 167 3.22 -8.24 15.63
C GLY A 167 3.98 -9.44 16.20
N LYS A 168 4.97 -9.90 15.44
CA LYS A 168 5.92 -10.94 15.83
C LYS A 168 7.36 -10.50 15.64
N LEU A 169 7.62 -9.62 14.67
CA LEU A 169 8.94 -9.08 14.39
C LEU A 169 9.21 -7.82 15.22
N SER A 170 10.49 -7.49 15.41
CA SER A 170 10.85 -6.24 16.08
C SER A 170 10.53 -5.03 15.19
N LEU A 171 10.29 -3.87 15.82
CA LEU A 171 10.11 -2.60 15.11
C LEU A 171 11.27 -2.31 14.15
N ARG A 172 12.51 -2.62 14.56
CA ARG A 172 13.72 -2.46 13.73
C ARG A 172 13.62 -3.26 12.44
N GLU A 173 13.18 -4.51 12.52
CA GLU A 173 13.05 -5.38 11.34
C GLU A 173 11.96 -4.88 10.40
N VAL A 174 10.79 -4.54 10.96
CA VAL A 174 9.63 -4.06 10.18
C VAL A 174 9.92 -2.74 9.47
N LEU A 175 10.64 -1.82 10.12
CA LEU A 175 10.99 -0.53 9.53
C LEU A 175 12.19 -0.58 8.58
N ALA A 176 12.97 -1.67 8.56
CA ALA A 176 14.20 -1.76 7.77
C ALA A 176 14.00 -1.42 6.27
N PRO A 177 12.94 -1.89 5.58
CA PRO A 177 12.71 -1.51 4.18
C PRO A 177 12.43 -0.02 4.01
N ALA A 178 11.63 0.57 4.91
CA ALA A 178 11.31 2.00 4.86
C ALA A 178 12.56 2.86 5.10
N ILE A 179 13.41 2.48 6.06
CA ILE A 179 14.69 3.15 6.33
C ILE A 179 15.59 3.10 5.09
N GLN A 180 15.71 1.92 4.45
CA GLN A 180 16.49 1.79 3.22
C GLN A 180 15.92 2.66 2.09
N MET A 181 14.59 2.73 1.95
CA MET A 181 13.96 3.56 0.93
C MET A 181 14.14 5.06 1.21
N ALA A 182 14.36 5.48 2.45
CA ALA A 182 14.63 6.88 2.77
C ALA A 182 15.97 7.36 2.19
N ASP A 183 16.93 6.47 1.95
CA ASP A 183 18.18 6.78 1.22
C ASP A 183 17.93 6.98 -0.30
N GLY A 184 16.78 6.55 -0.79
CA GLY A 184 16.34 6.67 -2.17
C GLY A 184 15.65 5.41 -2.69
N TYR A 185 14.77 5.60 -3.68
CA TYR A 185 14.10 4.52 -4.39
C TYR A 185 13.79 4.94 -5.84
N PRO A 186 13.60 3.99 -6.77
CA PRO A 186 13.18 4.30 -8.13
C PRO A 186 11.79 4.94 -8.14
N MET A 187 11.69 6.13 -8.73
CA MET A 187 10.43 6.86 -8.86
C MET A 187 9.48 6.16 -9.84
N GLU A 188 8.21 6.07 -9.48
CA GLU A 188 7.19 5.50 -10.35
C GLU A 188 6.73 6.49 -11.44
N ALA A 189 6.31 5.98 -12.59
CA ALA A 189 5.92 6.80 -13.74
C ALA A 189 4.69 7.68 -13.49
N GLN A 190 3.82 7.34 -12.53
CA GLN A 190 2.69 8.19 -12.18
C GLN A 190 3.15 9.46 -11.46
N LEU A 191 4.09 9.31 -10.52
CA LEU A 191 4.68 10.41 -9.78
C LEU A 191 5.58 11.29 -10.65
N SER A 192 6.29 10.71 -11.62
CA SER A 192 7.18 11.48 -12.51
C SER A 192 6.45 12.44 -13.47
N ARG A 193 5.10 12.47 -13.44
CA ARG A 193 4.25 13.26 -14.35
C ARG A 193 3.51 14.42 -13.65
N THR A 194 3.74 14.62 -12.35
CA THR A 194 3.21 15.73 -11.55
C THR A 194 4.21 16.87 -11.48
#